data_AF-B9TNM4-F1
#
_entry.id   AF-B9TNM4-F1
#
_cell.length_a   1.000
_cell.length_b   1.000
_cell.length_c   1.000
_cell.angle_alpha   90.00
_cell.angle_beta   90.00
_cell.angle_gamma   90.00
#
_symmetry.space_group_name_H-M   'P 1'
#
loop_
_entity.id
_entity.type
_entity.pdbx_description
1 polymer ?
#
loop_
_entity_poly.entity_id
_entity_poly.type
_entity_poly.pdbx_seq_one_letter_code
_entity_poly.pdbx_strand_id
1 'polypeptide(L)'
;MLMALLHDAPEYVIGDMISPFKSVVGGGYKSVEARLEAAIHLRFSLPPHPTRELKDRIKKADTVAAFFEATELAGFSLAEAQKFFGLPRGISRDMIAIDPVPALEAQRRFIERFEAIEALRKASS
;
A
#
# COMPACT_ATOMS: atom_id res chain seq x y z
N MET A 1 1.82 -11.15 -3.36
CA MET A 1 2.84 -10.45 -2.56
C MET A 1 3.38 -9.24 -3.29
N LEU A 2 3.96 -9.39 -4.49
CA LEU A 2 4.54 -8.23 -5.19
C LEU A 2 3.53 -7.11 -5.50
N MET A 3 2.32 -7.46 -5.98
CA MET A 3 1.25 -6.47 -6.18
C MET A 3 0.86 -5.72 -4.90
N ALA A 4 1.02 -6.33 -3.71
CA ALA A 4 0.76 -5.65 -2.45
C ALA A 4 1.89 -4.67 -2.10
N LEU A 5 3.15 -5.06 -2.32
CA LEU A 5 4.30 -4.17 -2.13
C LEU A 5 4.27 -2.97 -3.08
N LEU A 6 3.75 -3.16 -4.30
CA LEU A 6 3.72 -2.14 -5.36
C LEU A 6 2.39 -1.37 -5.44
N HIS A 7 1.46 -1.56 -4.51
CA HIS A 7 0.11 -1.00 -4.66
C HIS A 7 0.09 0.54 -4.72
N ASP A 8 0.96 1.19 -3.95
CA ASP A 8 1.16 2.66 -3.96
C ASP A 8 2.32 3.11 -4.84
N ALA A 9 2.94 2.20 -5.62
CA ALA A 9 4.00 2.58 -6.54
C ALA A 9 3.59 3.74 -7.48
N PRO A 10 2.35 3.88 -7.99
CA PRO A 10 1.95 5.05 -8.78
C PRO A 10 2.26 6.42 -8.14
N GLU A 11 2.33 6.50 -6.82
CA GLU A 11 2.58 7.75 -6.07
C GLU A 11 3.96 8.36 -6.33
N TYR A 12 4.93 7.58 -6.83
CA TYR A 12 6.23 8.15 -7.25
C TYR A 12 6.08 9.19 -8.38
N VAL A 13 5.00 9.11 -9.17
CA VAL A 13 4.70 10.04 -10.27
C VAL A 13 3.68 11.08 -9.86
N ILE A 14 2.59 10.65 -9.21
CA ILE A 14 1.43 11.52 -8.95
C ILE A 14 1.42 12.15 -7.56
N GLY A 15 2.38 11.78 -6.70
CA GLY A 15 2.42 12.15 -5.29
C GLY A 15 1.43 11.35 -4.44
N ASP A 16 1.66 11.35 -3.13
CA ASP A 16 0.72 10.81 -2.16
C ASP A 16 -0.48 11.76 -2.01
N MET A 17 -1.68 11.21 -2.08
CA MET A 17 -2.91 11.93 -1.83
C MET A 17 -3.79 11.17 -0.85
N ILE A 18 -4.05 11.79 0.30
CA ILE A 18 -4.94 11.23 1.31
C ILE A 18 -6.33 10.92 0.74
N SER A 19 -6.90 9.80 1.21
CA SER A 19 -8.15 9.23 0.72
C SER A 19 -9.34 10.22 0.60
N PRO A 20 -9.55 11.19 1.52
CA PRO A 20 -10.64 12.16 1.39
C PRO A 20 -10.58 12.95 0.07
N PHE A 21 -9.38 13.35 -0.38
CA PHE A 21 -9.24 14.12 -1.62
C PHE A 21 -9.38 13.26 -2.88
N LYS A 22 -9.06 11.96 -2.85
CA LYS A 22 -9.28 11.06 -4.00
C LYS A 22 -10.74 11.04 -4.49
N SER A 23 -11.71 11.39 -3.64
CA SER A 23 -13.12 11.52 -4.02
C SER A 23 -13.49 12.84 -4.73
N VAL A 24 -12.66 13.88 -4.57
CA VAL A 24 -12.92 15.26 -5.03
C VAL A 24 -12.17 15.60 -6.32
N VAL A 25 -10.98 15.01 -6.56
CA VAL A 25 -10.13 15.34 -7.74
C VAL A 25 -10.71 14.84 -9.08
N GLY A 26 -11.81 14.08 -9.05
CA GLY A 26 -12.57 13.69 -10.25
C GLY A 26 -12.01 12.47 -11.00
N GLY A 27 -12.71 12.04 -12.05
CA GLY A 27 -12.45 10.78 -12.76
C GLY A 27 -11.11 10.71 -13.51
N GLY A 28 -10.56 11.86 -13.91
CA GLY A 28 -9.27 11.93 -14.61
C GLY A 28 -8.13 11.35 -13.76
N TYR A 29 -8.09 11.66 -12.47
CA TYR A 29 -7.07 11.16 -11.55
C TYR A 29 -7.07 9.63 -11.46
N LYS A 30 -8.25 9.02 -11.25
CA LYS A 30 -8.40 7.56 -11.18
C LYS A 30 -7.95 6.86 -12.47
N SER A 31 -8.16 7.51 -13.62
CA SER A 31 -7.72 6.96 -14.90
C SER A 31 -6.20 6.98 -15.06
N VAL A 32 -5.52 8.00 -14.52
CA VAL A 32 -4.06 8.11 -14.50
C VAL A 32 -3.47 7.09 -13.53
N GLU A 33 -4.00 7.00 -12.31
CA GLU A 33 -3.60 6.03 -11.28
C GLU A 33 -3.70 4.59 -11.84
N ALA A 34 -4.81 4.23 -12.49
CA ALA A 34 -4.98 2.91 -13.11
C ALA A 34 -3.99 2.64 -14.27
N ARG A 35 -3.66 3.65 -15.08
CA ARG A 35 -2.68 3.50 -16.16
C ARG A 35 -1.27 3.29 -15.62
N LEU A 36 -0.91 3.99 -14.54
CA LEU A 36 0.36 3.80 -13.85
C LEU A 36 0.45 2.43 -13.19
N GLU A 37 -0.60 1.99 -12.49
CA GLU A 37 -0.72 0.63 -11.94
C GLU A 37 -0.44 -0.41 -13.02
N ALA A 38 -1.11 -0.30 -14.17
CA ALA A 38 -0.91 -1.22 -15.30
C ALA A 38 0.53 -1.18 -15.84
N ALA A 39 1.10 0.00 -16.05
CA ALA A 39 2.46 0.14 -16.56
C ALA A 39 3.49 -0.48 -15.61
N ILE A 40 3.35 -0.23 -14.30
CA ILE A 40 4.23 -0.75 -13.25
C ILE A 40 4.10 -2.28 -13.16
N HIS A 41 2.88 -2.82 -13.14
CA HIS A 41 2.68 -4.26 -13.09
C HIS A 41 3.26 -4.97 -14.32
N LEU A 42 3.01 -4.44 -15.53
CA LEU A 42 3.56 -5.02 -16.75
C LEU A 42 5.09 -4.99 -16.77
N ARG A 43 5.71 -3.92 -16.24
CA ARG A 43 7.18 -3.82 -16.10
C ARG A 43 7.78 -4.96 -15.26
N PHE A 44 7.02 -5.52 -14.32
CA PHE A 44 7.44 -6.63 -13.46
C PHE A 44 6.76 -7.97 -13.81
N SER A 45 6.27 -8.09 -15.06
CA SER A 45 5.65 -9.31 -15.59
C SER A 45 4.49 -9.80 -14.73
N LEU A 46 3.67 -8.87 -14.23
CA LEU A 46 2.42 -9.13 -13.53
C LEU A 46 1.23 -8.82 -14.45
N PRO A 47 0.05 -9.41 -14.20
CA PRO A 47 -1.19 -8.92 -14.80
C PRO A 47 -1.35 -7.40 -14.59
N PRO A 48 -1.87 -6.65 -15.57
CA PRO A 48 -1.94 -5.19 -15.50
C PRO A 48 -2.74 -4.69 -14.29
N HIS A 49 -3.76 -5.45 -13.88
CA HIS A 49 -4.53 -5.16 -12.67
C HIS A 49 -4.66 -6.43 -11.82
N PRO A 50 -4.72 -6.28 -10.48
CA PRO A 50 -5.06 -7.38 -9.60
C PRO A 50 -6.48 -7.88 -9.88
N THR A 51 -6.73 -9.15 -9.58
CA THR A 51 -8.11 -9.64 -9.51
C THR A 51 -8.89 -8.88 -8.44
N ARG A 52 -10.21 -8.81 -8.56
CA ARG A 52 -11.06 -8.13 -7.56
C ARG A 52 -10.79 -8.63 -6.14
N GLU A 53 -10.70 -9.94 -5.97
CA GLU A 53 -10.42 -10.57 -4.67
C GLU A 53 -9.04 -10.19 -4.12
N LEU A 54 -8.01 -10.14 -4.97
CA LEU A 54 -6.68 -9.71 -4.54
C LEU A 54 -6.66 -8.22 -4.19
N LYS A 55 -7.33 -7.37 -4.99
CA LYS A 55 -7.48 -5.95 -4.71
C LYS A 55 -8.15 -5.70 -3.35
N ASP A 56 -9.23 -6.44 -3.06
CA ASP A 56 -9.94 -6.33 -1.77
C ASP A 56 -9.05 -6.77 -0.60
N ARG A 57 -8.19 -7.78 -0.78
CA ARG A 57 -7.22 -8.20 0.24
C ARG A 57 -6.12 -7.18 0.47
N ILE A 58 -5.57 -6.60 -0.60
CA ILE A 58 -4.57 -5.52 -0.51
C ILE A 58 -5.20 -4.32 0.21
N LYS A 59 -6.42 -3.93 -0.16
CA LYS A 59 -7.09 -2.80 0.47
C LYS A 59 -7.34 -3.03 1.97
N LYS A 60 -7.67 -4.26 2.38
CA LYS A 60 -7.80 -4.58 3.80
C LYS A 60 -6.47 -4.46 4.55
N ALA A 61 -5.36 -4.90 3.94
CA ALA A 61 -4.03 -4.76 4.55
C ALA A 61 -3.62 -3.29 4.68
N ASP A 62 -3.82 -2.50 3.63
CA ASP A 62 -3.61 -1.05 3.60
C ASP A 62 -4.43 -0.33 4.69
N THR A 63 -5.73 -0.62 4.78
CA THR A 63 -6.58 -0.02 5.83
C THR A 63 -6.10 -0.37 7.25
N VAL A 64 -5.57 -1.58 7.47
CA VAL A 64 -5.00 -1.97 8.78
C VAL A 64 -3.70 -1.19 9.05
N ALA A 65 -2.83 -1.01 8.06
CA ALA A 65 -1.64 -0.17 8.21
C ALA A 65 -2.03 1.27 8.57
N ALA A 66 -2.96 1.86 7.82
CA ALA A 66 -3.47 3.21 8.07
C ALA A 66 -4.10 3.38 9.47
N PHE A 67 -4.76 2.36 10.00
CA PHE A 67 -5.27 2.38 11.39
C PHE A 67 -4.14 2.58 12.40
N PHE A 68 -3.06 1.80 12.30
CA PHE A 68 -1.94 1.89 13.24
C PHE A 68 -1.13 3.16 13.04
N GLU A 69 -0.94 3.60 11.80
CA GLU A 69 -0.28 4.89 11.50
C GLU A 69 -1.08 6.05 12.08
N ALA A 70 -2.40 6.02 11.96
CA ALA A 70 -3.28 7.05 12.48
C ALA A 70 -3.16 7.17 14.01
N THR A 71 -3.19 6.05 14.73
CA THR A 71 -3.15 6.03 16.20
C THR A 71 -1.75 6.29 16.77
N GLU A 72 -0.70 5.77 16.12
CA GLU A 72 0.66 5.83 16.67
C GLU A 72 1.42 7.09 16.21
N LEU A 73 1.15 7.59 15.00
CA LEU A 73 1.96 8.63 14.37
C LEU A 73 1.19 9.92 14.07
N ALA A 74 -0.08 9.81 13.67
CA ALA A 74 -0.87 10.97 13.23
C ALA A 74 -1.75 11.61 14.33
N GLY A 75 -1.71 11.07 15.56
CA GLY A 75 -2.39 11.63 16.72
C GLY A 75 -3.91 11.40 16.76
N PHE A 76 -4.43 10.45 15.97
CA PHE A 76 -5.84 10.09 16.03
C PHE A 76 -6.14 9.34 17.32
N SER A 77 -7.29 9.62 17.92
CA SER A 77 -7.82 8.76 18.97
C SER A 77 -8.21 7.39 18.42
N LEU A 78 -8.26 6.39 19.30
CA LEU A 78 -8.74 5.04 18.94
C LEU A 78 -10.15 5.08 18.33
N ALA A 79 -11.02 5.95 18.84
CA ALA A 79 -12.39 6.10 18.35
C ALA A 79 -12.44 6.68 16.93
N GLU A 80 -11.58 7.66 16.61
CA GLU A 80 -11.46 8.21 15.26
C GLU A 80 -10.87 7.18 14.30
N ALA A 81 -9.79 6.51 14.67
CA ALA A 81 -9.18 5.48 13.84
C ALA A 81 -10.16 4.33 13.57
N GLN A 82 -10.92 3.88 14.58
CA GLN A 82 -11.96 2.88 14.41
C GLN A 82 -13.08 3.36 13.48
N LYS A 83 -13.46 4.63 13.54
CA LYS A 83 -14.50 5.21 12.68
C LYS A 83 -14.06 5.27 11.21
N PHE A 84 -12.80 5.63 10.94
CA PHE A 84 -12.30 5.81 9.58
C PHE A 84 -11.76 4.53 8.94
N PHE A 85 -11.10 3.67 9.72
CA PHE A 85 -10.39 2.48 9.23
C PHE A 85 -10.98 1.16 9.74
N GLY A 86 -11.86 1.20 10.74
CA GLY A 86 -12.35 0.00 11.42
C GLY A 86 -11.35 -0.53 12.44
N LEU A 87 -11.73 -1.60 13.15
CA LEU A 87 -10.85 -2.25 14.13
C LEU A 87 -10.11 -3.43 13.47
N PRO A 88 -8.76 -3.45 13.46
CA PRO A 88 -8.00 -4.61 13.00
C PRO A 88 -8.37 -5.88 13.78
N ARG A 89 -8.42 -7.01 13.08
CA ARG A 89 -8.72 -8.33 13.68
C ARG A 89 -7.56 -9.28 13.43
N GLY A 90 -7.01 -9.85 14.50
CA GLY A 90 -5.92 -10.82 14.42
C GLY A 90 -4.56 -10.22 14.00
N ILE A 91 -4.45 -8.89 13.97
CA ILE A 91 -3.21 -8.16 13.75
C ILE A 91 -3.05 -7.20 14.92
N SER A 92 -1.90 -7.29 15.59
CA SER A 92 -1.54 -6.42 16.71
C SER A 92 -0.39 -5.49 16.32
N ARG A 93 -0.22 -4.42 17.08
CA ARG A 93 0.77 -3.37 16.82
C ARG A 93 2.19 -3.92 16.73
N ASP A 94 2.55 -4.91 17.53
CA ASP A 94 3.87 -5.56 17.56
C ASP A 94 4.19 -6.36 16.28
N MET A 95 3.18 -6.67 15.46
CA MET A 95 3.37 -7.34 14.17
C MET A 95 3.79 -6.38 13.05
N ILE A 96 3.73 -5.06 13.28
CA ILE A 96 3.96 -4.03 12.26
C ILE A 96 5.08 -3.10 12.73
N ALA A 97 6.10 -2.91 11.89
CA ALA A 97 7.11 -1.90 12.10
C ALA A 97 6.53 -0.52 11.74
N ILE A 98 6.13 0.25 12.76
CA ILE A 98 5.42 1.52 12.59
C ILE A 98 6.32 2.74 12.74
N ASP A 99 7.46 2.61 13.42
CA ASP A 99 8.31 3.77 13.72
C ASP A 99 8.90 4.36 12.42
N PRO A 100 8.80 5.69 12.21
CA PRO A 100 9.37 6.33 11.03
C PRO A 100 10.88 6.09 10.95
N VAL A 101 11.36 5.76 9.76
CA VAL A 101 12.79 5.57 9.49
C VAL A 101 13.31 6.61 8.51
N PRO A 102 14.63 6.93 8.54
CA PRO A 102 15.23 7.82 7.55
C PRO A 102 14.99 7.33 6.11
N ALA A 103 14.85 8.25 5.17
CA ALA A 103 14.50 7.94 3.77
C ALA A 103 15.40 6.89 3.12
N LEU A 104 16.72 6.97 3.34
CA LEU A 104 17.68 6.00 2.80
C LEU A 104 17.47 4.59 3.37
N GLU A 105 17.08 4.50 4.63
CA GLU A 105 16.79 3.21 5.28
C GLU A 105 15.46 2.63 4.81
N ALA A 106 14.41 3.47 4.65
CA ALA A 106 13.15 3.06 4.04
C ALA A 106 13.38 2.51 2.62
N GLN A 107 14.15 3.24 1.81
CA GLN A 107 14.49 2.84 0.44
C GLN A 107 15.21 1.48 0.42
N ARG A 108 16.23 1.31 1.28
CA ARG A 108 16.99 0.05 1.38
C ARG A 108 16.07 -1.12 1.74
N ARG A 109 15.25 -0.98 2.79
CA ARG A 109 14.31 -2.03 3.23
C ARG A 109 13.28 -2.38 2.16
N PHE A 110 12.78 -1.38 1.43
CA PHE A 110 11.83 -1.59 0.34
C PHE A 110 12.46 -2.42 -0.80
N ILE A 111 13.67 -2.05 -1.23
CA ILE A 111 14.41 -2.76 -2.28
C ILE A 111 14.70 -4.21 -1.84
N GLU A 112 15.18 -4.42 -0.61
CA GLU A 112 15.45 -5.76 -0.09
C GLU A 112 14.19 -6.64 -0.08
N ARG A 113 13.05 -6.07 0.33
CA ARG A 113 11.78 -6.80 0.32
C ARG A 113 11.31 -7.11 -1.10
N PHE A 114 11.48 -6.17 -2.03
CA PHE A 114 11.17 -6.36 -3.44
C PHE A 114 12.00 -7.51 -4.03
N GLU A 115 13.32 -7.49 -3.84
CA GLU A 115 14.24 -8.51 -4.35
C GLU A 115 13.95 -9.89 -3.75
N ALA A 116 13.64 -9.96 -2.45
CA ALA A 116 13.26 -11.20 -1.79
C ALA A 116 11.98 -11.81 -2.39
N ILE A 117 10.97 -10.99 -2.71
CA ILE A 117 9.73 -11.46 -3.34
C ILE A 117 10.01 -11.91 -4.79
N GLU A 118 10.83 -11.18 -5.54
CA GLU A 118 11.24 -11.57 -6.89
C GLU A 118 11.98 -12.91 -6.92
N ALA A 119 12.88 -13.15 -5.95
CA ALA A 119 13.57 -14.42 -5.82
C ALA A 119 12.59 -15.59 -5.61
N LEU A 120 11.57 -15.41 -4.75
CA LEU A 120 10.53 -16.42 -4.52
C LEU A 120 9.68 -16.68 -5.79
N ARG A 121 9.38 -15.64 -6.58
CA ARG A 121 8.64 -15.78 -7.85
C ARG A 121 9.44 -16.60 -8.86
N LYS A 122 10.74 -16.31 -9.00
CA LYS A 122 11.63 -17.04 -9.91
C LYS A 122 11.79 -18.51 -9.50
N ALA A 123 11.86 -18.80 -8.20
CA ALA A 123 11.96 -20.16 -7.69
C ALA A 123 10.67 -20.99 -7.89
N SER A 124 9.54 -20.32 -8.12
CA SER A 124 8.22 -20.96 -8.32
C SER A 124 7.79 -21.01 -9.78
N SER A 125 8.64 -20.53 -10.70
CA SER A 125 8.41 -20.50 -12.16
C SER A 125 9.22 -21.62 -12.83
#